data_AF-A0A847HBM9-F1
#
_entry.id   AF-A0A847HBM9-F1
#
_cell.length_a   1.000
_cell.length_b   1.000
_cell.length_c   1.000
_cell.angle_alpha   90.00
_cell.angle_beta   90.00
_cell.angle_gamma   90.00
#
_symmetry.space_group_name_H-M   'P 1'
#
loop_
_entity.id
_entity.type
_entity.pdbx_description
1 polymer ?
#
loop_
_entity_poly.entity_id
_entity_poly.type
_entity_poly.pdbx_seq_one_letter_code
_entity_poly.pdbx_strand_id
1 'polypeptide(L)'
;MSFTAGNGAQSNYHFYPSGRESAGLFVHLDGDGQYGHNNPKSTYALGGTNGIVAKAHAQGFDVLSAKTPAQDNTWWTACSTNTRYMNDLLSHIRSANGSGETWFSGFSGGSEFLTGCYLPTQANTVGANGAVVFGGGGRPWVKVTPFTADTLASMSMHWVTGLDDTAANARDGYDALGKAQASEEYYAAAGFRTSGTWPEGVDHYNIGGRFGTYLGQVLEANQVQQPEPTTTQEPEPTTTQEPEPVAHEWVADVQPGRYHANITVDVPADADRRTIVWVYGPRGTYWYEYLFRRGTGTVQIGDRGDWLSPRTSYRYEVVNGGTVQASGTFTTASR
;
A
#
# COMPACT_ATOMS: atom_id res chain seq x y z
N MET A 1 -21.15 4.03 -3.91
CA MET A 1 -22.24 3.75 -4.87
C MET A 1 -22.67 2.30 -4.70
N SER A 2 -23.94 1.95 -4.93
CA SER A 2 -24.38 0.55 -4.92
C SER A 2 -24.27 -0.08 -6.31
N PHE A 3 -24.09 -1.39 -6.37
CA PHE A 3 -24.07 -2.17 -7.59
C PHE A 3 -24.71 -3.54 -7.34
N THR A 4 -25.53 -4.00 -8.29
CA THR A 4 -26.12 -5.33 -8.30
C THR A 4 -25.65 -6.06 -9.55
N ALA A 5 -24.96 -7.18 -9.34
CA ALA A 5 -24.50 -8.05 -10.41
C ALA A 5 -25.65 -8.87 -11.01
N GLY A 6 -25.45 -9.45 -12.20
CA GLY A 6 -26.47 -10.22 -12.92
C GLY A 6 -26.90 -11.51 -12.20
N ASN A 7 -26.11 -11.99 -11.22
CA ASN A 7 -26.48 -13.10 -10.33
C ASN A 7 -27.26 -12.64 -9.08
N GLY A 8 -27.62 -11.36 -8.98
CA GLY A 8 -28.33 -10.79 -7.83
C GLY A 8 -27.43 -10.40 -6.65
N ALA A 9 -26.13 -10.69 -6.70
CA ALA A 9 -25.20 -10.27 -5.66
C ALA A 9 -25.10 -8.73 -5.63
N GLN A 10 -25.30 -8.14 -4.46
CA GLN A 10 -25.35 -6.69 -4.30
C GLN A 10 -24.34 -6.25 -3.25
N SER A 11 -23.60 -5.19 -3.56
CA SER A 11 -22.74 -4.50 -2.59
C SER A 11 -22.51 -3.06 -3.00
N ASN A 12 -21.61 -2.37 -2.30
CA ASN A 12 -21.19 -1.02 -2.65
C ASN A 12 -19.73 -0.98 -3.12
N TYR A 13 -19.41 0.10 -3.83
CA TYR A 13 -18.08 0.41 -4.29
C TYR A 13 -17.79 1.91 -4.14
N HIS A 14 -16.50 2.24 -4.08
CA HIS A 14 -15.99 3.59 -4.21
C HIS A 14 -15.19 3.69 -5.52
N PHE A 15 -15.46 4.73 -6.30
CA PHE A 15 -14.71 5.05 -7.51
C PHE A 15 -14.09 6.44 -7.36
N TYR A 16 -12.81 6.55 -7.64
CA TYR A 16 -12.03 7.77 -7.52
C TYR A 16 -11.40 8.07 -8.88
N PRO A 17 -12.03 8.94 -9.70
CA PRO A 17 -11.44 9.35 -10.96
C PRO A 17 -10.19 10.19 -10.68
N SER A 18 -9.14 9.93 -11.45
CA SER A 18 -7.89 10.68 -11.48
C SER A 18 -8.02 12.01 -12.24
N GLY A 19 -9.05 12.13 -13.08
CA GLY A 19 -9.26 13.27 -13.97
C GLY A 19 -8.46 13.24 -15.27
N ARG A 20 -7.73 12.15 -15.55
CA ARG A 20 -7.00 11.95 -16.80
C ARG A 20 -7.91 11.38 -17.88
N GLU A 21 -7.76 11.82 -19.13
CA GLU A 21 -8.58 11.36 -20.26
C GLU A 21 -8.35 9.88 -20.64
N SER A 22 -7.20 9.30 -20.28
CA SER A 22 -6.86 7.90 -20.55
C SER A 22 -6.24 7.25 -19.32
N ALA A 23 -7.00 7.22 -18.23
CA ALA A 23 -6.56 6.59 -17.00
C ALA A 23 -6.56 5.06 -17.10
N GLY A 24 -5.56 4.41 -16.49
CA GLY A 24 -5.65 3.00 -16.14
C GLY A 24 -6.70 2.78 -15.04
N LEU A 25 -7.02 1.52 -14.73
CA LEU A 25 -7.88 1.16 -13.61
C LEU A 25 -7.10 0.39 -12.54
N PHE A 26 -7.04 0.94 -11.32
CA PHE A 26 -6.47 0.27 -10.16
C PHE A 26 -7.60 -0.21 -9.23
N VAL A 27 -7.69 -1.52 -9.03
CA VAL A 27 -8.75 -2.16 -8.26
C VAL A 27 -8.21 -2.60 -6.91
N HIS A 28 -8.80 -2.15 -5.81
CA HIS A 28 -8.42 -2.54 -4.46
C HIS A 28 -9.52 -3.35 -3.77
N LEU A 29 -9.14 -4.53 -3.27
CA LEU A 29 -9.97 -5.44 -2.48
C LEU A 29 -9.46 -5.46 -1.03
N ASP A 30 -10.27 -4.94 -0.13
CA ASP A 30 -9.91 -4.83 1.28
C ASP A 30 -9.98 -6.18 2.01
N GLY A 31 -9.36 -6.26 3.19
CA GLY A 31 -9.35 -7.46 4.03
C GLY A 31 -10.70 -7.79 4.68
N ASP A 32 -10.73 -8.85 5.47
CA ASP A 32 -11.95 -9.28 6.18
C ASP A 32 -12.49 -8.15 7.07
N GLY A 33 -13.82 -7.98 7.07
CA GLY A 33 -14.48 -6.86 7.74
C GLY A 33 -14.44 -5.52 6.98
N GLN A 34 -13.63 -5.42 5.92
CA GLN A 34 -13.65 -4.33 4.92
C GLN A 34 -13.42 -2.94 5.55
N TYR A 35 -12.52 -2.82 6.52
CA TYR A 35 -12.32 -1.58 7.28
C TYR A 35 -11.89 -0.39 6.42
N GLY A 36 -10.86 -0.54 5.57
CA GLY A 36 -10.38 0.50 4.66
C GLY A 36 -11.45 0.94 3.66
N HIS A 37 -12.25 0.01 3.16
CA HIS A 37 -13.41 0.32 2.31
C HIS A 37 -14.47 1.11 3.08
N ASN A 38 -14.86 0.64 4.27
CA ASN A 38 -15.89 1.28 5.10
C ASN A 38 -15.43 2.63 5.68
N ASN A 39 -14.12 2.90 5.71
CA ASN A 39 -13.50 4.12 6.23
C ASN A 39 -12.63 4.80 5.16
N PRO A 40 -13.21 5.23 4.02
CA PRO A 40 -12.44 5.61 2.83
C PRO A 40 -11.56 6.87 3.00
N LYS A 41 -11.80 7.67 4.04
CA LYS A 41 -10.99 8.86 4.38
C LYS A 41 -9.83 8.53 5.33
N SER A 42 -9.81 7.33 5.90
CA SER A 42 -8.77 6.90 6.82
C SER A 42 -7.45 6.73 6.08
N THR A 43 -6.36 7.13 6.74
CA THR A 43 -4.99 6.89 6.26
C THR A 43 -4.60 5.42 6.32
N TYR A 44 -5.41 4.56 6.93
CA TYR A 44 -5.18 3.11 7.02
C TYR A 44 -5.04 2.44 5.65
N ALA A 45 -5.84 2.83 4.65
CA ALA A 45 -5.80 2.19 3.32
C ALA A 45 -6.00 3.17 2.17
N LEU A 46 -7.21 3.67 1.98
CA LEU A 46 -7.58 4.43 0.78
C LEU A 46 -7.17 5.90 0.85
N GLY A 47 -7.42 6.55 2.00
CA GLY A 47 -7.32 7.99 2.16
C GLY A 47 -5.93 8.50 2.56
N GLY A 48 -5.74 9.81 2.47
CA GLY A 48 -4.48 10.48 2.80
C GLY A 48 -3.47 10.50 1.65
N THR A 49 -2.42 11.31 1.81
CA THR A 49 -1.37 11.51 0.79
C THR A 49 -0.54 10.25 0.53
N ASN A 50 -0.50 9.33 1.49
CA ASN A 50 0.14 8.02 1.39
C ASN A 50 -0.87 6.86 1.29
N GLY A 51 -2.14 7.18 1.03
CA GLY A 51 -3.16 6.18 0.75
C GLY A 51 -3.07 5.63 -0.67
N ILE A 52 -3.75 4.50 -0.91
CA ILE A 52 -3.83 3.84 -2.21
C ILE A 52 -4.34 4.80 -3.29
N VAL A 53 -5.35 5.61 -2.98
CA VAL A 53 -5.94 6.54 -3.98
C VAL A 53 -4.90 7.53 -4.48
N ALA A 54 -4.21 8.21 -3.56
CA ALA A 54 -3.22 9.22 -3.93
C ALA A 54 -2.06 8.61 -4.74
N LYS A 55 -1.60 7.42 -4.38
CA LYS A 55 -0.43 6.78 -5.01
C LYS A 55 -0.77 6.16 -6.37
N ALA A 56 -1.94 5.57 -6.52
CA ALA A 56 -2.43 5.11 -7.82
C ALA A 56 -2.73 6.28 -8.77
N HIS A 57 -3.30 7.38 -8.27
CA HIS A 57 -3.54 8.60 -9.07
C HIS A 57 -2.24 9.22 -9.59
N ALA A 58 -1.18 9.27 -8.77
CA ALA A 58 0.14 9.72 -9.20
C ALA A 58 0.65 8.91 -10.41
N GLN A 59 0.34 7.62 -10.42
CA GLN A 59 0.69 6.68 -11.49
C GLN A 59 -0.33 6.61 -12.65
N GLY A 60 -1.34 7.48 -12.65
CA GLY A 60 -2.28 7.59 -13.76
C GLY A 60 -3.43 6.61 -13.77
N PHE A 61 -3.77 6.03 -12.62
CA PHE A 61 -4.91 5.16 -12.48
C PHE A 61 -6.11 5.88 -11.88
N ASP A 62 -7.30 5.59 -12.37
CA ASP A 62 -8.53 5.70 -11.60
C ASP A 62 -8.57 4.56 -10.59
N VAL A 63 -9.20 4.77 -9.42
CA VAL A 63 -9.22 3.77 -8.35
C VAL A 63 -10.62 3.26 -8.10
N LEU A 64 -10.79 1.94 -8.15
CA LEU A 64 -11.99 1.23 -7.73
C LEU A 64 -11.69 0.48 -6.43
N SER A 65 -12.31 0.88 -5.33
CA SER A 65 -12.40 0.02 -4.15
C SER A 65 -13.74 -0.68 -4.16
N ALA A 66 -13.74 -2.01 -4.25
CA ALA A 66 -14.95 -2.82 -4.21
C ALA A 66 -15.13 -3.42 -2.81
N LYS A 67 -16.39 -3.52 -2.36
CA LYS A 67 -16.74 -4.31 -1.18
C LYS A 67 -17.28 -5.67 -1.61
N THR A 68 -16.93 -6.71 -0.86
CA THR A 68 -17.51 -8.04 -1.08
C THR A 68 -19.04 -7.99 -0.95
N PRO A 69 -19.80 -8.72 -1.79
CA PRO A 69 -21.23 -8.92 -1.60
C PRO A 69 -21.56 -10.02 -0.58
N ALA A 70 -20.55 -10.74 -0.06
CA ALA A 70 -20.76 -11.78 0.94
C ALA A 70 -21.20 -11.20 2.29
N GLN A 71 -22.17 -11.84 2.93
CA GLN A 71 -22.77 -11.36 4.19
C GLN A 71 -21.80 -11.39 5.37
N ASP A 72 -20.80 -12.27 5.33
CA ASP A 72 -19.75 -12.40 6.34
C ASP A 72 -18.65 -11.32 6.21
N ASN A 73 -18.76 -10.43 5.22
CA ASN A 73 -17.77 -9.40 4.89
C ASN A 73 -16.37 -9.95 4.57
N THR A 74 -16.30 -11.15 3.98
CA THR A 74 -15.07 -11.73 3.47
C THR A 74 -15.13 -11.87 1.95
N TRP A 75 -13.98 -11.79 1.29
CA TRP A 75 -13.91 -12.04 -0.16
C TRP A 75 -13.77 -13.52 -0.51
N TRP A 76 -13.18 -14.30 0.37
CA TRP A 76 -12.56 -15.57 0.03
C TRP A 76 -13.46 -16.78 0.33
N THR A 77 -14.49 -16.63 1.16
CA THR A 77 -15.43 -17.72 1.52
C THR A 77 -16.41 -18.08 0.41
N ALA A 78 -16.66 -17.15 -0.53
CA ALA A 78 -17.65 -17.28 -1.60
C ALA A 78 -17.05 -17.05 -3.00
N CYS A 79 -15.95 -17.72 -3.33
CA CYS A 79 -15.18 -17.53 -4.58
C CYS A 79 -16.07 -17.32 -5.83
N SER A 80 -17.01 -18.23 -6.12
CA SER A 80 -17.84 -18.16 -7.34
C SER A 80 -18.71 -16.91 -7.40
N THR A 81 -19.44 -16.63 -6.30
CA THR A 81 -20.32 -15.46 -6.19
C THR A 81 -19.54 -14.15 -6.30
N ASN A 82 -18.40 -14.08 -5.61
CA ASN A 82 -17.57 -12.88 -5.56
C ASN A 82 -16.82 -12.64 -6.87
N THR A 83 -16.35 -13.70 -7.55
CA THR A 83 -15.79 -13.62 -8.90
C THR A 83 -16.81 -13.10 -9.91
N ARG A 84 -18.05 -13.61 -9.86
CA ARG A 84 -19.11 -13.11 -10.75
C ARG A 84 -19.44 -11.65 -10.48
N TYR A 85 -19.57 -11.26 -9.22
CA TYR A 85 -19.79 -9.87 -8.83
C TYR A 85 -18.67 -8.95 -9.34
N MET A 86 -17.41 -9.34 -9.16
CA MET A 86 -16.27 -8.55 -9.63
C MET A 86 -16.23 -8.39 -11.14
N ASN A 87 -16.50 -9.45 -11.90
CA ASN A 87 -16.54 -9.38 -13.36
C ASN A 87 -17.63 -8.42 -13.86
N ASP A 88 -18.83 -8.50 -13.28
CA ASP A 88 -19.96 -7.63 -13.65
C ASP A 88 -19.67 -6.18 -13.24
N LEU A 89 -19.09 -5.95 -12.05
CA LEU A 89 -18.70 -4.62 -11.58
C LEU A 89 -17.61 -4.00 -12.46
N LEU A 90 -16.56 -4.74 -12.79
CA LEU A 90 -15.51 -4.26 -13.69
C LEU A 90 -16.08 -3.91 -15.06
N SER A 91 -16.94 -4.76 -15.62
CA SER A 91 -17.62 -4.49 -16.89
C SER A 91 -18.44 -3.19 -16.83
N HIS A 92 -19.16 -2.97 -15.72
CA HIS A 92 -19.89 -1.73 -15.47
C HIS A 92 -18.97 -0.50 -15.42
N ILE A 93 -17.89 -0.56 -14.64
CA ILE A 93 -16.95 0.56 -14.50
C ILE A 93 -16.26 0.89 -15.82
N ARG A 94 -15.77 -0.12 -16.54
CA ARG A 94 -15.11 0.05 -17.85
C ARG A 94 -16.05 0.62 -18.90
N SER A 95 -17.31 0.19 -18.91
CA SER A 95 -18.31 0.72 -19.85
C SER A 95 -18.67 2.18 -19.56
N ALA A 96 -18.69 2.58 -18.28
CA ALA A 96 -19.07 3.93 -17.87
C ALA A 96 -17.93 4.95 -18.00
N ASN A 97 -16.67 4.53 -17.84
CA ASN A 97 -15.53 5.44 -17.71
C ASN A 97 -14.42 5.20 -18.76
N GLY A 98 -14.52 4.14 -19.56
CA GLY A 98 -13.36 3.59 -20.26
C GLY A 98 -12.40 2.91 -19.28
N SER A 99 -11.39 2.21 -19.81
CA SER A 99 -10.28 1.74 -18.99
C SER A 99 -9.05 1.48 -19.84
N GLY A 100 -7.93 2.05 -19.44
CA GLY A 100 -6.62 1.59 -19.87
C GLY A 100 -6.20 0.31 -19.13
N GLU A 101 -4.91 0.19 -18.90
CA GLU A 101 -4.30 -0.92 -18.16
C GLU A 101 -4.98 -1.17 -16.81
N THR A 102 -5.13 -2.44 -16.43
CA THR A 102 -5.77 -2.80 -15.15
C THR A 102 -4.77 -3.40 -14.18
N TRP A 103 -4.73 -2.85 -12.97
CA TRP A 103 -3.95 -3.37 -11.86
C TRP A 103 -4.86 -3.73 -10.69
N PHE A 104 -4.50 -4.77 -9.95
CA PHE A 104 -5.20 -5.21 -8.76
C PHE A 104 -4.36 -4.98 -7.50
N SER A 105 -5.03 -4.82 -6.38
CA SER A 105 -4.46 -5.10 -5.07
C SER A 105 -5.47 -5.78 -4.17
N GLY A 106 -4.94 -6.62 -3.28
CA GLY A 106 -5.69 -7.22 -2.18
C GLY A 106 -4.96 -6.94 -0.87
N PHE A 107 -5.69 -6.93 0.24
CA PHE A 107 -5.13 -7.07 1.58
C PHE A 107 -5.77 -8.26 2.30
N SER A 108 -4.99 -9.10 2.99
CA SER A 108 -5.52 -10.18 3.85
C SER A 108 -6.56 -11.04 3.11
N GLY A 109 -7.80 -11.13 3.57
CA GLY A 109 -8.88 -11.84 2.87
C GLY A 109 -9.15 -11.40 1.42
N GLY A 110 -8.89 -10.14 1.07
CA GLY A 110 -8.92 -9.66 -0.32
C GLY A 110 -7.78 -10.22 -1.17
N SER A 111 -6.58 -10.34 -0.59
CA SER A 111 -5.43 -11.02 -1.22
C SER A 111 -5.73 -12.50 -1.44
N GLU A 112 -6.30 -13.16 -0.44
CA GLU A 112 -6.70 -14.56 -0.51
C GLU A 112 -7.71 -14.84 -1.62
N PHE A 113 -8.70 -13.97 -1.78
CA PHE A 113 -9.61 -14.08 -2.91
C PHE A 113 -8.91 -13.80 -4.25
N LEU A 114 -8.05 -12.78 -4.31
CA LEU A 114 -7.37 -12.40 -5.55
C LEU A 114 -6.51 -13.56 -6.09
N THR A 115 -5.68 -14.16 -5.25
CA THR A 115 -4.75 -15.24 -5.63
C THR A 115 -5.37 -16.63 -5.53
N GLY A 116 -6.31 -16.83 -4.60
CA GLY A 116 -6.95 -18.11 -4.32
C GLY A 116 -8.13 -18.43 -5.23
N CYS A 117 -8.91 -17.41 -5.62
CA CYS A 117 -10.18 -17.58 -6.36
C CYS A 117 -10.18 -16.88 -7.73
N TYR A 118 -9.80 -15.60 -7.79
CA TYR A 118 -10.09 -14.73 -8.92
C TYR A 118 -9.10 -14.93 -10.07
N LEU A 119 -7.83 -14.57 -9.87
CA LEU A 119 -6.80 -14.67 -10.91
C LEU A 119 -6.61 -16.09 -11.48
N PRO A 120 -6.69 -17.18 -10.68
CA PRO A 120 -6.57 -18.55 -11.21
C PRO A 120 -7.58 -18.90 -12.31
N THR A 121 -8.70 -18.17 -12.39
CA THR A 121 -9.74 -18.42 -13.40
C THR A 121 -9.94 -17.26 -14.36
N GLN A 122 -9.57 -16.04 -13.96
CA GLN A 122 -9.89 -14.81 -14.70
C GLN A 122 -8.67 -14.11 -15.33
N ALA A 123 -7.42 -14.47 -14.99
CA ALA A 123 -6.24 -13.74 -15.46
C ALA A 123 -6.16 -13.62 -17.00
N ASN A 124 -6.60 -14.66 -17.72
CA ASN A 124 -6.62 -14.68 -19.19
C ASN A 124 -7.65 -13.75 -19.83
N THR A 125 -8.68 -13.32 -19.11
CA THR A 125 -9.83 -12.59 -19.67
C THR A 125 -10.01 -11.20 -19.06
N VAL A 126 -9.56 -11.00 -17.82
CA VAL A 126 -9.73 -9.73 -17.13
C VAL A 126 -8.85 -8.62 -17.71
N GLY A 127 -7.76 -8.97 -18.40
CA GLY A 127 -6.83 -8.00 -19.00
C GLY A 127 -6.04 -7.23 -17.93
N ALA A 128 -5.53 -7.93 -16.91
CA ALA A 128 -4.70 -7.34 -15.87
C ALA A 128 -3.24 -7.25 -16.31
N ASN A 129 -2.60 -6.12 -16.04
CA ASN A 129 -1.17 -5.88 -16.21
C ASN A 129 -0.39 -6.22 -14.92
N GLY A 130 -1.04 -6.21 -13.77
CA GLY A 130 -0.41 -6.70 -12.56
C GLY A 130 -1.26 -6.72 -11.31
N ALA A 131 -0.66 -7.23 -10.24
CA ALA A 131 -1.27 -7.30 -8.91
C ALA A 131 -0.26 -7.00 -7.80
N VAL A 132 -0.69 -6.26 -6.77
CA VAL A 132 0.05 -6.07 -5.52
C VAL A 132 -0.72 -6.73 -4.37
N VAL A 133 -0.12 -7.76 -3.77
CA VAL A 133 -0.76 -8.65 -2.81
C VAL A 133 -0.24 -8.33 -1.41
N PHE A 134 -1.06 -7.68 -0.58
CA PHE A 134 -0.66 -7.26 0.77
C PHE A 134 -1.06 -8.28 1.83
N GLY A 135 -0.15 -8.53 2.77
CA GLY A 135 -0.44 -9.24 4.03
C GLY A 135 -1.18 -10.56 3.82
N GLY A 136 -0.63 -11.45 2.99
CA GLY A 136 -1.22 -12.76 2.71
C GLY A 136 -1.37 -13.07 1.22
N GLY A 137 -2.49 -13.70 0.88
CA GLY A 137 -2.72 -14.30 -0.44
C GLY A 137 -2.06 -15.68 -0.53
N GLY A 138 -2.88 -16.72 -0.65
CA GLY A 138 -2.43 -18.11 -0.73
C GLY A 138 -2.33 -18.64 -2.16
N ARG A 139 -1.99 -19.94 -2.25
CA ARG A 139 -2.08 -20.73 -3.49
C ARG A 139 -3.54 -20.84 -3.95
N PRO A 140 -3.80 -21.12 -5.24
CA PRO A 140 -5.15 -21.30 -5.74
C PRO A 140 -5.93 -22.38 -4.97
N TRP A 141 -7.18 -22.08 -4.63
CA TRP A 141 -8.12 -23.04 -4.02
C TRP A 141 -9.13 -23.59 -5.02
N VAL A 142 -9.23 -22.93 -6.16
CA VAL A 142 -10.07 -23.32 -7.28
C VAL A 142 -9.25 -24.04 -8.33
N LYS A 143 -9.94 -24.78 -9.22
CA LYS A 143 -9.31 -25.34 -10.40
C LYS A 143 -8.81 -24.21 -11.30
N VAL A 144 -7.50 -24.19 -11.53
CA VAL A 144 -6.85 -23.17 -12.35
C VAL A 144 -7.14 -23.39 -13.83
N THR A 145 -7.51 -22.33 -14.52
CA THR A 145 -7.51 -22.29 -15.98
C THR A 145 -6.07 -22.05 -16.43
N PRO A 146 -5.48 -22.92 -17.30
CA PRO A 146 -4.11 -22.72 -17.76
C PRO A 146 -3.88 -21.31 -18.28
N PHE A 147 -2.83 -20.65 -17.79
CA PHE A 147 -2.49 -19.29 -18.19
C PHE A 147 -1.99 -19.25 -19.63
N THR A 148 -2.41 -18.25 -20.39
CA THR A 148 -1.93 -18.06 -21.76
C THR A 148 -0.53 -17.43 -21.75
N ALA A 149 0.21 -17.62 -22.85
CA ALA A 149 1.51 -16.97 -23.02
C ALA A 149 1.42 -15.44 -22.90
N ASP A 150 0.37 -14.84 -23.46
CA ASP A 150 0.12 -13.39 -23.37
C ASP A 150 -0.05 -12.94 -21.92
N THR A 151 -0.85 -13.65 -21.12
CA THR A 151 -1.03 -13.33 -19.69
C THR A 151 0.27 -13.45 -18.91
N LEU A 152 1.07 -14.48 -19.15
CA LEU A 152 2.36 -14.66 -18.48
C LEU A 152 3.37 -13.56 -18.88
N ALA A 153 3.31 -13.09 -20.12
CA ALA A 153 4.17 -12.01 -20.61
C ALA A 153 3.73 -10.63 -20.07
N SER A 154 2.42 -10.36 -20.02
CA SER A 154 1.89 -9.03 -19.69
C SER A 154 1.73 -8.80 -18.19
N MET A 155 1.44 -9.85 -17.41
CA MET A 155 1.07 -9.70 -16.00
C MET A 155 2.27 -9.88 -15.06
N SER A 156 2.46 -8.93 -14.16
CA SER A 156 3.42 -9.00 -13.06
C SER A 156 2.72 -9.08 -11.70
N MET A 157 3.26 -9.81 -10.75
CA MET A 157 2.68 -9.94 -9.41
C MET A 157 3.71 -9.63 -8.34
N HIS A 158 3.33 -8.85 -7.35
CA HIS A 158 4.22 -8.46 -6.26
C HIS A 158 3.57 -8.69 -4.90
N TRP A 159 4.26 -9.38 -3.99
CA TRP A 159 3.80 -9.60 -2.63
C TRP A 159 4.45 -8.62 -1.67
N VAL A 160 3.68 -8.07 -0.74
CA VAL A 160 4.18 -7.23 0.35
C VAL A 160 3.58 -7.73 1.65
N THR A 161 4.39 -8.43 2.45
CA THR A 161 3.93 -8.98 3.73
C THR A 161 5.04 -8.85 4.76
N GLY A 162 4.71 -8.35 5.95
CA GLY A 162 5.72 -8.12 6.98
C GLY A 162 6.32 -9.43 7.51
N LEU A 163 7.58 -9.37 7.95
CA LEU A 163 8.27 -10.54 8.51
C LEU A 163 7.68 -10.98 9.85
N ASP A 164 6.99 -10.08 10.56
CA ASP A 164 6.30 -10.41 11.80
C ASP A 164 4.83 -10.83 11.57
N ASP A 165 4.34 -10.83 10.33
CA ASP A 165 2.98 -11.23 9.95
C ASP A 165 2.85 -12.77 9.84
N THR A 166 3.11 -13.45 10.96
CA THR A 166 3.15 -14.91 11.08
C THR A 166 2.04 -15.41 12.00
N ALA A 167 1.71 -16.69 11.92
CA ALA A 167 0.72 -17.32 12.82
C ALA A 167 1.04 -17.13 14.31
N ALA A 168 2.32 -17.01 14.68
CA ALA A 168 2.73 -16.81 16.07
C ALA A 168 2.35 -15.42 16.62
N ASN A 169 2.20 -14.44 15.74
CA ASN A 169 1.91 -13.04 16.08
C ASN A 169 0.46 -12.65 15.74
N ALA A 170 -0.28 -13.50 15.02
CA ALA A 170 -1.68 -13.29 14.69
C ALA A 170 -2.61 -13.81 15.81
N ARG A 171 -3.62 -13.02 16.17
CA ARG A 171 -4.59 -13.40 17.23
C ARG A 171 -5.42 -14.63 16.89
N ASP A 172 -5.65 -14.85 15.60
CA ASP A 172 -6.44 -15.94 15.02
C ASP A 172 -5.55 -17.05 14.42
N GLY A 173 -4.23 -16.94 14.55
CA GLY A 173 -3.27 -17.90 14.00
C GLY A 173 -3.09 -17.81 12.48
N TYR A 174 -3.53 -16.72 11.84
CA TYR A 174 -3.33 -16.51 10.41
C TYR A 174 -1.84 -16.30 10.07
N ASP A 175 -1.28 -17.19 9.25
CA ASP A 175 0.11 -17.08 8.74
C ASP A 175 0.15 -16.36 7.39
N ALA A 176 0.08 -15.04 7.42
CA ALA A 176 0.06 -14.26 6.19
C ALA A 176 1.39 -14.38 5.41
N LEU A 177 2.52 -14.33 6.12
CA LEU A 177 3.86 -14.43 5.52
C LEU A 177 4.05 -15.77 4.81
N GLY A 178 3.78 -16.88 5.51
CA GLY A 178 3.92 -18.21 4.92
C GLY A 178 3.00 -18.41 3.72
N LYS A 179 1.78 -17.87 3.77
CA LYS A 179 0.86 -17.92 2.63
C LYS A 179 1.33 -17.08 1.45
N ALA A 180 1.77 -15.85 1.69
CA ALA A 180 2.30 -14.96 0.66
C ALA A 180 3.48 -15.58 -0.08
N GLN A 181 4.45 -16.14 0.65
CA GLN A 181 5.61 -16.83 0.07
C GLN A 181 5.20 -18.06 -0.76
N ALA A 182 4.26 -18.87 -0.23
CA ALA A 182 3.75 -20.03 -0.97
C ALA A 182 2.97 -19.65 -2.23
N SER A 183 2.32 -18.47 -2.22
CA SER A 183 1.61 -17.92 -3.37
C SER A 183 2.58 -17.38 -4.42
N GLU A 184 3.58 -16.60 -4.01
CA GLU A 184 4.65 -16.11 -4.89
C GLU A 184 5.34 -17.28 -5.60
N GLU A 185 5.76 -18.31 -4.84
CA GLU A 185 6.40 -19.51 -5.40
C GLU A 185 5.50 -20.20 -6.44
N TYR A 186 4.21 -20.33 -6.15
CA TYR A 186 3.26 -20.94 -7.08
C TYR A 186 3.16 -20.17 -8.39
N TYR A 187 2.98 -18.85 -8.33
CA TYR A 187 2.83 -18.02 -9.53
C TYR A 187 4.15 -17.88 -10.31
N ALA A 188 5.29 -17.85 -9.63
CA ALA A 188 6.61 -17.93 -10.26
C ALA A 188 6.77 -19.25 -11.02
N ALA A 189 6.42 -20.38 -10.41
CA ALA A 189 6.46 -21.69 -11.06
C ALA A 189 5.46 -21.82 -12.22
N ALA A 190 4.36 -21.07 -12.18
CA ALA A 190 3.41 -20.96 -13.29
C ALA A 190 3.91 -20.07 -14.45
N GLY A 191 5.04 -19.36 -14.26
CA GLY A 191 5.70 -18.55 -15.29
C GLY A 191 5.41 -17.05 -15.22
N PHE A 192 4.76 -16.56 -14.17
CA PHE A 192 4.57 -15.12 -13.97
C PHE A 192 5.88 -14.45 -13.56
N ARG A 193 6.01 -13.16 -13.93
CA ARG A 193 7.02 -12.30 -13.32
C ARG A 193 6.58 -11.96 -11.90
N THR A 194 7.30 -12.46 -10.90
CA THR A 194 6.99 -12.25 -9.49
C THR A 194 8.10 -11.53 -8.74
N SER A 195 7.75 -10.88 -7.64
CA SER A 195 8.70 -10.37 -6.64
C SER A 195 8.04 -10.21 -5.27
N GLY A 196 8.85 -10.12 -4.22
CA GLY A 196 8.38 -9.96 -2.84
C GLY A 196 9.13 -8.87 -2.07
N THR A 197 8.39 -8.12 -1.25
CA THR A 197 8.90 -7.17 -0.26
C THR A 197 8.49 -7.62 1.13
N TRP A 198 9.47 -7.90 1.98
CA TRP A 198 9.27 -8.49 3.31
C TRP A 198 9.79 -7.56 4.41
N PRO A 199 9.02 -6.51 4.79
CA PRO A 199 9.52 -5.52 5.72
C PRO A 199 9.65 -6.07 7.16
N GLU A 200 10.78 -5.80 7.80
CA GLU A 200 11.00 -6.07 9.22
C GLU A 200 10.11 -5.21 10.11
N GLY A 201 9.71 -5.73 11.27
CA GLY A 201 8.90 -4.99 12.25
C GLY A 201 7.45 -4.76 11.83
N VAL A 202 7.02 -5.34 10.70
CA VAL A 202 5.67 -5.21 10.15
C VAL A 202 4.89 -6.50 10.41
N ASP A 203 3.69 -6.36 10.96
CA ASP A 203 2.73 -7.43 11.22
C ASP A 203 1.42 -7.18 10.46
N HIS A 204 0.44 -8.08 10.65
CA HIS A 204 -0.85 -8.01 9.98
C HIS A 204 -1.63 -6.70 10.23
N TYR A 205 -1.37 -6.06 11.36
CA TYR A 205 -2.16 -4.93 11.84
C TYR A 205 -1.48 -3.60 11.51
N ASN A 206 -0.16 -3.53 11.61
CA ASN A 206 0.61 -2.30 11.43
C ASN A 206 1.06 -2.05 9.97
N ILE A 207 0.82 -3.01 9.07
CA ILE A 207 0.94 -2.81 7.62
C ILE A 207 -0.13 -1.81 7.11
N GLY A 208 -1.26 -1.72 7.81
CA GLY A 208 -2.23 -0.65 7.64
C GLY A 208 -1.58 0.73 7.83
N GLY A 209 -1.86 1.65 6.92
CA GLY A 209 -1.18 2.95 6.84
C GLY A 209 0.04 2.97 5.92
N ARG A 210 0.49 1.81 5.43
CA ARG A 210 1.67 1.67 4.55
C ARG A 210 1.34 1.19 3.14
N PHE A 211 0.09 0.82 2.86
CA PHE A 211 -0.30 0.28 1.55
C PHE A 211 0.05 1.19 0.39
N GLY A 212 -0.25 2.48 0.45
CA GLY A 212 0.10 3.40 -0.63
C GLY A 212 1.60 3.57 -0.80
N THR A 213 2.38 3.57 0.29
CA THR A 213 3.85 3.64 0.21
C THR A 213 4.42 2.48 -0.59
N TYR A 214 4.08 1.25 -0.22
CA TYR A 214 4.55 0.07 -0.94
C TYR A 214 3.97 -0.02 -2.36
N LEU A 215 2.70 0.35 -2.54
CA LEU A 215 2.09 0.42 -3.86
C LEU A 215 2.86 1.35 -4.79
N GLY A 216 3.20 2.55 -4.33
CA GLY A 216 3.95 3.53 -5.12
C GLY A 216 5.29 2.96 -5.58
N GLN A 217 6.04 2.33 -4.67
CA GLN A 217 7.33 1.69 -4.97
C GLN A 217 7.18 0.59 -6.03
N VAL A 218 6.15 -0.25 -5.93
CA VAL A 218 5.93 -1.35 -6.87
C VAL A 218 5.53 -0.83 -8.25
N LEU A 219 4.60 0.12 -8.33
CA LEU A 219 4.15 0.67 -9.61
C LEU A 219 5.27 1.41 -10.33
N GLU A 220 6.06 2.20 -9.61
CA GLU A 220 7.22 2.91 -10.15
C GLU A 220 8.29 1.94 -10.69
N ALA A 221 8.63 0.90 -9.92
CA ALA A 221 9.58 -0.12 -10.36
C ALA A 221 9.10 -0.89 -11.61
N ASN A 222 7.79 -1.08 -11.78
CA ASN A 222 7.22 -1.76 -12.94
C ASN A 222 7.19 -0.88 -14.20
N GLN A 223 7.05 0.44 -14.07
CA GLN A 223 7.15 1.36 -15.20
C GLN A 223 8.57 1.37 -15.80
N VAL A 224 9.60 1.31 -14.97
CA VAL A 224 11.01 1.24 -15.42
C VAL A 224 11.32 -0.06 -16.20
N GLN A 225 10.53 -1.12 -16.00
CA GLN A 225 10.75 -2.42 -16.66
C GLN A 225 9.96 -2.60 -17.96
N GLN A 226 9.03 -1.70 -18.30
CA GLN A 226 8.42 -1.68 -19.63
C GLN A 226 9.27 -0.78 -20.56
N PRO A 227 9.72 -1.26 -21.74
CA PRO A 227 10.48 -0.41 -22.64
C PRO A 227 9.59 0.74 -23.11
N GLU A 228 10.02 1.98 -22.85
CA GLU A 228 9.39 3.15 -23.48
C GLU A 228 9.45 3.00 -25.01
N PRO A 229 8.41 3.43 -25.75
CA PRO A 229 8.52 3.54 -27.19
C PRO A 229 9.61 4.58 -27.51
N THR A 230 10.70 4.12 -28.13
CA THR A 230 11.83 4.93 -28.58
C THR A 230 11.33 6.11 -29.41
N THR A 231 11.20 7.27 -28.78
CA THR A 231 11.13 8.54 -29.48
C THR A 231 12.57 9.04 -29.59
N THR A 232 13.05 9.15 -30.82
CA THR A 232 14.34 9.77 -31.14
C THR A 232 14.37 11.18 -30.55
N GLN A 233 15.05 11.34 -29.41
CA GLN A 233 15.36 12.67 -28.88
C GLN A 233 16.44 13.29 -29.78
N GLU A 234 16.05 14.38 -30.44
CA GLU A 234 16.94 15.39 -31.01
C GLU A 234 17.73 16.04 -29.86
N PRO A 235 19.03 16.38 -30.02
CA PRO A 235 19.84 16.83 -28.89
C PRO A 235 19.35 18.20 -28.40
N GLU A 236 18.96 18.27 -27.12
CA GLU A 236 18.65 19.55 -26.46
C GLU A 236 19.91 20.42 -26.30
N PRO A 237 19.77 21.76 -26.37
CA PRO A 237 20.88 22.67 -26.20
C PRO A 237 21.28 22.77 -24.72
N THR A 238 22.58 22.91 -24.48
CA THR A 238 23.19 23.08 -23.16
C THR A 238 22.59 24.27 -22.39
N THR A 239 21.81 23.98 -21.35
CA THR A 239 21.44 24.95 -20.31
C THR A 239 22.48 24.98 -19.20
N THR A 240 22.91 26.20 -18.87
CA THR A 240 23.81 26.52 -17.77
C THR A 240 23.23 26.06 -16.43
N GLN A 241 24.01 25.26 -15.68
CA GLN A 241 23.70 24.82 -14.32
C GLN A 241 23.51 26.03 -13.39
N GLU A 242 22.30 26.19 -12.88
CA GLU A 242 21.99 26.92 -11.66
C GLU A 242 22.41 26.06 -10.44
N PRO A 243 22.96 26.63 -9.35
CA PRO A 243 23.52 25.80 -8.27
C PRO A 243 22.43 24.97 -7.59
N GLU A 244 22.72 23.69 -7.35
CA GLU A 244 21.85 22.79 -6.60
C GLU A 244 21.51 23.39 -5.21
N PRO A 245 20.24 23.41 -4.80
CA PRO A 245 19.89 23.86 -3.46
C PRO A 245 20.44 22.88 -2.43
N VAL A 246 21.19 23.39 -1.47
CA VAL A 246 21.71 22.62 -0.32
C VAL A 246 20.53 22.02 0.45
N ALA A 247 20.54 20.70 0.67
CA ALA A 247 19.52 20.01 1.45
C ALA A 247 19.41 20.62 2.86
N HIS A 248 18.22 21.12 3.21
CA HIS A 248 17.95 21.67 4.55
C HIS A 248 17.93 20.55 5.60
N GLU A 249 18.67 20.72 6.69
CA GLU A 249 18.69 19.76 7.79
C GLU A 249 17.45 19.94 8.68
N TRP A 250 16.53 18.97 8.65
CA TRP A 250 15.24 19.07 9.34
C TRP A 250 15.30 18.79 10.84
N VAL A 251 16.28 18.03 11.33
CA VAL A 251 16.37 17.63 12.74
C VAL A 251 17.56 18.36 13.35
N ALA A 252 17.27 19.31 14.23
CA ALA A 252 18.31 20.11 14.88
C ALA A 252 18.89 19.40 16.12
N ASP A 253 18.10 18.60 16.83
CA ASP A 253 18.56 17.90 18.03
C ASP A 253 17.63 16.75 18.44
N VAL A 254 18.19 15.73 19.10
CA VAL A 254 17.45 14.61 19.70
C VAL A 254 17.99 14.36 21.10
N GLN A 255 17.15 14.61 22.12
CA GLN A 255 17.50 14.46 23.53
C GLN A 255 16.71 13.32 24.17
N PRO A 256 17.26 12.10 24.20
CA PRO A 256 16.61 10.98 24.86
C PRO A 256 16.65 11.10 26.39
N GLY A 257 15.49 11.05 27.02
CA GLY A 257 15.33 10.82 28.46
C GLY A 257 15.12 9.33 28.77
N ARG A 258 14.82 9.02 30.04
CA ARG A 258 14.59 7.63 30.47
C ARG A 258 13.29 7.02 29.93
N TYR A 259 12.23 7.83 29.87
CA TYR A 259 10.87 7.42 29.50
C TYR A 259 10.25 8.29 28.40
N HIS A 260 11.04 9.22 27.86
CA HIS A 260 10.63 10.16 26.84
C HIS A 260 11.85 10.51 25.96
N ALA A 261 11.63 11.21 24.87
CA ALA A 261 12.66 11.87 24.09
C ALA A 261 12.13 13.20 23.56
N ASN A 262 12.94 14.26 23.65
CA ASN A 262 12.63 15.53 23.02
C ASN A 262 13.31 15.57 21.65
N ILE A 263 12.53 15.78 20.59
CA ILE A 263 13.03 15.91 19.22
C ILE A 263 12.78 17.34 18.77
N THR A 264 13.86 18.05 18.45
CA THR A 264 13.82 19.42 17.95
C THR A 264 13.93 19.40 16.43
N VAL A 265 12.88 19.90 15.77
CA VAL A 265 12.73 19.93 14.32
C VAL A 265 12.79 21.37 13.84
N ASP A 266 13.61 21.65 12.84
CA ASP A 266 13.64 22.95 12.15
C ASP A 266 12.83 22.88 10.86
N VAL A 267 11.63 23.47 10.88
CA VAL A 267 10.68 23.41 9.76
C VAL A 267 10.92 24.60 8.83
N PRO A 268 11.32 24.41 7.56
CA PRO A 268 11.54 25.48 6.60
C PRO A 268 10.35 26.43 6.43
N ALA A 269 10.62 27.67 6.00
CA ALA A 269 9.58 28.69 5.82
C ALA A 269 8.59 28.36 4.68
N ASP A 270 9.05 27.60 3.69
CA ASP A 270 8.32 27.11 2.51
C ASP A 270 7.64 25.75 2.76
N ALA A 271 8.00 25.04 3.83
CA ALA A 271 7.38 23.78 4.21
C ALA A 271 5.91 23.91 4.66
N ASP A 272 5.21 22.78 4.72
CA ASP A 272 3.86 22.74 5.28
C ASP A 272 3.87 23.13 6.75
N ARG A 273 2.78 23.75 7.21
CA ARG A 273 2.64 24.17 8.61
C ARG A 273 2.49 23.01 9.59
N ARG A 274 2.21 21.81 9.09
CA ARG A 274 2.01 20.60 9.92
C ARG A 274 3.13 19.61 9.64
N THR A 275 3.95 19.39 10.65
CA THR A 275 4.97 18.34 10.69
C THR A 275 4.57 17.28 11.71
N ILE A 276 4.77 16.01 11.39
CA ILE A 276 4.54 14.87 12.27
C ILE A 276 5.89 14.25 12.59
N VAL A 277 6.16 14.03 13.87
CA VAL A 277 7.35 13.28 14.30
C VAL A 277 6.88 11.91 14.76
N TRP A 278 7.18 10.88 13.99
CA TRP A 278 6.92 9.49 14.34
C TRP A 278 8.11 8.92 15.10
N VAL A 279 7.85 8.09 16.10
CA VAL A 279 8.85 7.28 16.79
C VAL A 279 8.35 5.85 16.86
N TYR A 280 9.19 4.91 16.43
CA TYR A 280 8.91 3.48 16.38
C TYR A 280 9.82 2.76 17.37
N GLY A 281 9.23 1.93 18.21
CA GLY A 281 9.90 1.13 19.22
C GLY A 281 9.81 -0.38 18.95
N PRO A 282 10.38 -1.20 19.85
CA PRO A 282 10.30 -2.64 19.74
C PRO A 282 8.87 -3.15 19.76
N ARG A 283 8.66 -4.34 19.16
CA ARG A 283 7.37 -5.03 19.12
C ARG A 283 6.25 -4.18 18.50
N GLY A 284 6.57 -3.38 17.48
CA GLY A 284 5.60 -2.59 16.74
C GLY A 284 4.97 -1.42 17.51
N THR A 285 5.52 -1.06 18.67
CA THR A 285 5.08 0.13 19.41
C THR A 285 5.43 1.40 18.64
N TYR A 286 4.57 2.41 18.69
CA TYR A 286 4.85 3.69 18.07
C TYR A 286 4.22 4.84 18.85
N TRP A 287 4.83 6.01 18.66
CA TRP A 287 4.40 7.29 19.19
C TRP A 287 4.43 8.31 18.06
N TYR A 288 3.62 9.34 18.17
CA TYR A 288 3.73 10.47 17.26
C TYR A 288 3.31 11.77 17.93
N GLU A 289 3.92 12.86 17.51
CA GLU A 289 3.54 14.20 17.94
C GLU A 289 3.50 15.16 16.75
N TYR A 290 2.70 16.22 16.90
CA TYR A 290 2.52 17.24 15.87
C TYR A 290 3.25 18.54 16.21
N LEU A 291 3.90 19.12 15.20
CA LEU A 291 4.31 20.52 15.18
C LEU A 291 3.44 21.28 14.18
N PHE A 292 2.62 22.20 14.69
CA PHE A 292 1.75 23.07 13.89
C PHE A 292 2.37 24.45 13.65
N ARG A 293 3.68 24.48 13.36
CA ARG A 293 4.41 25.73 13.13
C ARG A 293 5.56 25.54 12.15
N ARG A 294 6.02 26.66 11.59
CA ARG A 294 7.28 26.77 10.86
C ARG A 294 8.37 27.32 11.80
N GLY A 295 9.63 27.12 11.44
CA GLY A 295 10.80 27.36 12.27
C GLY A 295 11.04 26.26 13.31
N THR A 296 12.10 26.40 14.06
CA THR A 296 12.54 25.42 15.06
C THR A 296 11.48 25.19 16.12
N GLY A 297 11.15 23.93 16.42
CA GLY A 297 10.22 23.55 17.49
C GLY A 297 10.51 22.16 18.03
N THR A 298 10.22 21.95 19.31
CA THR A 298 10.50 20.70 20.02
C THR A 298 9.21 19.98 20.34
N VAL A 299 9.17 18.67 20.08
CA VAL A 299 8.12 17.76 20.55
C VAL A 299 8.69 16.80 21.57
N GLN A 300 7.90 16.49 22.60
CA GLN A 300 8.24 15.44 23.55
C GLN A 300 7.49 14.17 23.16
N ILE A 301 8.24 13.13 22.82
CA ILE A 301 7.73 11.80 22.59
C ILE A 301 7.80 11.03 23.90
N GLY A 302 6.68 10.45 24.32
CA GLY A 302 6.55 9.74 25.58
C GLY A 302 6.11 10.67 26.71
N ASP A 303 4.87 10.52 27.14
CA ASP A 303 4.23 11.33 28.18
C ASP A 303 3.58 10.44 29.25
N ARG A 304 2.95 11.05 30.26
CA ARG A 304 2.44 10.30 31.42
C ARG A 304 1.28 9.39 31.03
N GLY A 305 1.58 8.11 30.80
CA GLY A 305 0.61 7.08 30.38
C GLY A 305 1.05 6.37 29.11
N ASP A 306 2.01 6.94 28.37
CA ASP A 306 2.53 6.41 27.12
C ASP A 306 4.06 6.47 27.09
N TRP A 307 4.70 5.84 28.08
CA TRP A 307 6.16 5.92 28.28
C TRP A 307 6.95 5.13 27.24
N LEU A 308 8.06 5.72 26.81
CA LEU A 308 9.13 4.95 26.20
C LEU A 308 9.75 4.00 27.24
N SER A 309 10.18 2.83 26.81
CA SER A 309 10.90 1.89 27.63
C SER A 309 12.35 2.36 27.82
N PRO A 310 12.93 2.30 29.04
CA PRO A 310 14.33 2.63 29.28
C PRO A 310 15.30 1.69 28.53
N ARG A 311 16.50 2.19 28.21
CA ARG A 311 17.57 1.44 27.51
C ARG A 311 17.09 0.76 26.22
N THR A 312 16.18 1.41 25.51
CA THR A 312 15.56 0.86 24.32
C THR A 312 15.89 1.77 23.15
N SER A 313 16.28 1.15 22.02
CA SER A 313 16.54 1.88 20.78
C SER A 313 15.24 2.08 20.01
N TYR A 314 15.08 3.30 19.51
CA TYR A 314 13.94 3.76 18.76
C TYR A 314 14.40 4.33 17.42
N ARG A 315 13.57 4.20 16.40
CA ARG A 315 13.72 4.89 15.11
C ARG A 315 12.72 6.02 15.05
N TYR A 316 13.10 7.18 14.51
CA TYR A 316 12.17 8.29 14.31
C TYR A 316 12.14 8.72 12.84
N GLU A 317 11.02 9.31 12.43
CA GLU A 317 10.82 9.93 11.12
C GLU A 317 10.13 11.28 11.30
N VAL A 318 10.66 12.32 10.68
CA VAL A 318 10.02 13.64 10.57
C VAL A 318 9.31 13.71 9.21
N VAL A 319 8.00 13.88 9.23
CA VAL A 319 7.14 13.89 8.04
C VAL A 319 6.48 15.25 7.88
N ASN A 320 6.66 15.89 6.74
CA ASN A 320 6.03 17.16 6.38
C ASN A 320 5.62 17.11 4.91
N GLY A 321 4.43 17.57 4.55
CA GLY A 321 3.90 17.41 3.18
C GLY A 321 3.62 15.96 2.77
N GLY A 322 3.60 15.03 3.74
CA GLY A 322 3.42 13.60 3.48
C GLY A 322 4.69 12.87 3.02
N THR A 323 5.84 13.55 2.95
CA THR A 323 7.15 12.96 2.66
C THR A 323 7.99 12.89 3.94
N VAL A 324 8.83 11.85 4.04
CA VAL A 324 9.84 11.75 5.10
C VAL A 324 10.96 12.74 4.77
N GLN A 325 11.15 13.72 5.64
CA GLN A 325 12.11 14.79 5.47
C GLN A 325 13.42 14.51 6.21
N ALA A 326 13.34 13.76 7.31
CA ALA A 326 14.48 13.24 8.04
C ALA A 326 14.10 11.97 8.79
N SER A 327 15.11 11.14 9.06
CA SER A 327 14.96 9.95 9.89
C SER A 327 16.25 9.69 10.66
N GLY A 328 16.13 9.04 11.82
CA GLY A 328 17.29 8.65 12.61
C GLY A 328 16.92 7.68 13.71
N THR A 329 17.84 7.48 14.64
CA THR A 329 17.62 6.61 15.80
C THR A 329 18.07 7.30 17.08
N PHE A 330 17.50 6.89 18.21
CA PHE A 330 17.98 7.27 19.54
C PHE A 330 17.79 6.11 20.52
N THR A 331 18.52 6.13 21.63
CA THR A 331 18.37 5.13 22.70
C THR A 331 18.00 5.85 24.00
N THR A 332 16.91 5.44 24.65
CA THR A 332 16.49 6.02 25.93
C THR A 332 17.50 5.75 27.05
N ALA A 333 17.65 6.73 27.94
CA ALA A 333 18.61 6.68 29.02
C ALA A 333 18.26 5.61 30.07
N SER A 334 19.26 5.21 30.85
CA SER A 334 19.08 4.26 31.95
C SER A 334 18.59 4.88 33.26
N ARG A 335 18.78 6.21 33.44
CA ARG A 335 18.44 7.00 34.63
C ARG A 335 17.54 8.17 34.26
#